data_AF-A0A4S1G8X1-F1
#
_entry.id   AF-A0A4S1G8X1-F1
#
_cell.length_a   1.000
_cell.length_b   1.000
_cell.length_c   1.000
_cell.angle_alpha   90.00
_cell.angle_beta   90.00
_cell.angle_gamma   90.00
#
_symmetry.space_group_name_H-M   'P 1'
#
loop_
_entity.id
_entity.type
_entity.pdbx_description
1 polymer ?
#
loop_
_entity_poly.entity_id
_entity_poly.type
_entity_poly.pdbx_seq_one_letter_code
_entity_poly.pdbx_strand_id
1 'polypeptide(L)'
;LDFIDIYHERIKAFHVKDAEFNPTGRQGVYSGYQGWVNRAGRFRSLGDGQVDFSGIFSKLTQYNYDSWAVLEWECCLKHPEDGAAEGAPFIQHHIIRVTEKAFDDFAAGTTDKKLLRAMMGI
;
A
#
# COMPACT_ATOMS: atom_id res chain seq x y z
N LEU A 1 -8.27 -1.95 5.77
CA LEU A 1 -6.81 -1.83 6.08
C LEU A 1 -6.63 -1.30 7.51
N ASP A 2 -7.51 -1.74 8.42
CA ASP A 2 -7.74 -1.11 9.72
C ASP A 2 -6.54 -1.22 10.64
N PHE A 3 -5.69 -2.23 10.42
CA PHE A 3 -4.42 -2.35 11.14
C PHE A 3 -3.58 -1.07 11.00
N ILE A 4 -3.48 -0.50 9.79
CA ILE A 4 -2.75 0.74 9.57
C ILE A 4 -3.49 1.89 10.25
N ASP A 5 -4.81 1.97 10.10
CA ASP A 5 -5.62 3.02 10.72
C ASP A 5 -5.44 3.07 12.25
N ILE A 6 -5.45 1.90 12.90
CA ILE A 6 -5.35 1.76 14.36
C ILE A 6 -3.92 1.97 14.87
N TYR A 7 -2.91 1.52 14.12
CA TYR A 7 -1.54 1.40 14.64
C TYR A 7 -0.49 2.25 13.93
N HIS A 8 -0.86 3.15 13.00
CA HIS A 8 0.09 3.95 12.21
C HIS A 8 1.19 4.63 13.04
N GLU A 9 0.88 5.17 14.22
CA GLU A 9 1.86 5.80 15.12
C GLU A 9 3.01 4.86 15.55
N ARG A 10 2.74 3.56 15.57
CA ARG A 10 3.66 2.49 15.99
C ARG A 10 4.34 1.77 14.82
N ILE A 11 3.94 2.02 13.57
CA ILE A 11 4.57 1.41 12.41
C ILE A 11 5.92 2.11 12.17
N LYS A 12 7.02 1.38 12.38
CA LYS A 12 8.40 1.90 12.23
C LYS A 12 9.16 1.33 11.04
N ALA A 13 8.61 0.29 10.41
CA ALA A 13 9.17 -0.34 9.23
C ALA A 13 8.04 -0.87 8.34
N PHE A 14 8.28 -0.89 7.04
CA PHE A 14 7.34 -1.40 6.05
C PHE A 14 8.08 -2.30 5.07
N HIS A 15 7.74 -3.59 5.11
CA HIS A 15 8.23 -4.59 4.16
C HIS A 15 7.12 -4.88 3.15
N VAL A 16 7.44 -4.69 1.88
CA VAL A 16 6.54 -4.96 0.76
C VAL A 16 6.74 -6.42 0.38
N LYS A 17 5.76 -7.24 0.74
CA LYS A 17 5.72 -8.68 0.46
C LYS A 17 4.35 -9.05 -0.06
N ASP A 18 4.30 -9.83 -1.12
CA ASP A 18 3.05 -10.27 -1.73
C ASP A 18 2.76 -11.74 -1.41
N ALA A 19 1.49 -12.06 -1.37
CA ALA A 19 1.00 -13.39 -1.13
C ALA A 19 -0.38 -13.56 -1.77
N GLU A 20 -0.72 -14.81 -2.02
CA GLU A 20 -2.05 -15.21 -2.45
C GLU A 20 -2.60 -16.29 -1.51
N PHE A 21 -3.92 -16.39 -1.44
CA PHE A 21 -4.61 -17.42 -0.69
C PHE A 21 -5.65 -18.12 -1.57
N ASN A 22 -5.31 -19.33 -2.03
CA ASN A 22 -6.12 -20.14 -2.92
C ASN A 22 -6.39 -21.53 -2.28
N PRO A 23 -7.37 -21.64 -1.35
CA PRO A 23 -7.64 -22.89 -0.64
C PRO A 23 -8.42 -23.89 -1.49
N THR A 24 -8.28 -25.17 -1.14
CA THR A 24 -9.07 -26.29 -1.67
C THR A 24 -9.71 -27.05 -0.52
N GLY A 25 -10.73 -27.88 -0.82
CA GLY A 25 -11.38 -28.74 0.18
C GLY A 25 -10.48 -29.85 0.76
N ARG A 26 -9.21 -29.94 0.35
CA ARG A 26 -8.23 -30.94 0.82
C ARG A 26 -7.09 -30.34 1.63
N GLN A 27 -7.12 -29.04 1.90
CA GLN A 27 -6.10 -28.35 2.69
C GLN A 27 -6.69 -27.91 4.02
N GLY A 28 -5.99 -28.22 5.12
CA GLY A 28 -6.24 -27.55 6.40
C GLY A 28 -5.72 -26.10 6.35
N VAL A 29 -6.01 -25.31 7.39
CA VAL A 29 -5.62 -23.88 7.49
C VAL A 29 -4.14 -23.65 7.18
N TYR A 30 -3.25 -24.50 7.70
CA TYR A 30 -1.81 -24.41 7.48
C TYR A 30 -1.29 -25.21 6.28
N SER A 31 -2.18 -25.85 5.52
CA SER A 31 -1.85 -26.78 4.42
C SER A 31 -0.93 -27.95 4.82
N GLY A 32 -0.76 -28.21 6.12
CA GLY A 32 0.12 -29.25 6.64
C GLY A 32 1.58 -29.09 6.19
N TYR A 33 2.27 -30.21 5.95
CA TYR A 33 3.65 -30.23 5.46
C TYR A 33 3.75 -30.24 3.92
N GLN A 34 2.73 -29.70 3.22
CA GLN A 34 2.77 -29.58 1.76
C GLN A 34 3.95 -28.69 1.32
N GLY A 35 4.52 -29.03 0.16
CA GLY A 35 5.49 -28.18 -0.51
C GLY A 35 4.89 -26.83 -0.88
N TRP A 36 5.72 -25.80 -1.02
CA TRP A 36 5.29 -24.40 -1.19
C TRP A 36 4.27 -24.19 -2.31
N VAL A 37 4.43 -24.88 -3.44
CA VAL A 37 3.52 -24.78 -4.60
C VAL A 37 2.10 -25.27 -4.27
N ASN A 38 1.98 -26.23 -3.34
CA ASN A 38 0.72 -26.90 -2.98
C ASN A 38 0.09 -26.36 -1.69
N ARG A 39 0.58 -25.23 -1.16
CA ARG A 39 -0.03 -24.57 0.00
C ARG A 39 -1.17 -23.66 -0.46
N ALA A 40 -2.19 -23.51 0.38
CA ALA A 40 -3.28 -22.56 0.15
C ALA A 40 -2.75 -21.12 0.17
N GLY A 41 -1.94 -20.78 1.18
CA GLY A 41 -1.19 -19.52 1.25
C GLY A 41 0.18 -19.66 0.61
N ARG A 42 0.51 -18.82 -0.37
CA ARG A 42 1.80 -18.82 -1.07
C ARG A 42 2.37 -17.42 -1.15
N PHE A 43 3.67 -17.28 -0.90
CA PHE A 43 4.38 -16.04 -1.18
C PHE A 43 4.63 -15.90 -2.68
N ARG A 44 4.46 -14.66 -3.17
CA ARG A 44 4.50 -14.30 -4.58
C ARG A 44 5.43 -13.11 -4.77
N SER A 45 5.98 -12.98 -5.99
CA SER A 45 6.58 -11.72 -6.41
C SER A 45 5.51 -10.61 -6.41
N LEU A 46 5.93 -9.38 -6.16
CA LEU A 46 5.00 -8.24 -6.08
C LEU A 46 4.18 -8.11 -7.37
N GLY A 47 2.85 -8.04 -7.23
CA GLY A 47 1.91 -7.92 -8.34
C GLY A 47 1.36 -9.25 -8.86
N ASP A 48 1.95 -10.38 -8.46
CA ASP A 48 1.46 -11.71 -8.80
C ASP A 48 0.52 -12.29 -7.72
N GLY A 49 0.37 -11.62 -6.58
CA GLY A 49 -0.48 -12.05 -5.48
C GLY A 49 -1.79 -11.26 -5.37
N GLN A 50 -2.28 -11.13 -4.15
CA GLN A 50 -3.61 -10.61 -3.84
C GLN A 50 -3.57 -9.41 -2.87
N VAL A 51 -2.38 -8.98 -2.44
CA VAL A 51 -2.24 -7.86 -1.51
C VAL A 51 -2.66 -6.54 -2.17
N ASP A 52 -3.50 -5.77 -1.46
CA ASP A 52 -3.94 -4.43 -1.90
C ASP A 52 -2.84 -3.37 -1.65
N PHE A 53 -1.84 -3.32 -2.54
CA PHE A 53 -0.76 -2.34 -2.44
C PHE A 53 -1.25 -0.91 -2.64
N SER A 54 -2.21 -0.68 -3.54
CA SER A 54 -2.75 0.66 -3.78
C SER A 54 -3.39 1.23 -2.52
N GLY A 55 -4.20 0.44 -1.82
CA GLY A 55 -4.77 0.81 -0.53
C GLY A 55 -3.72 0.99 0.57
N ILE A 56 -2.73 0.09 0.67
CA ILE A 56 -1.67 0.17 1.69
C ILE A 56 -0.85 1.44 1.53
N PHE A 57 -0.34 1.73 0.34
CA PHE A 57 0.44 2.95 0.08
C PHE A 57 -0.42 4.20 0.30
N SER A 58 -1.70 4.20 -0.11
CA SER A 58 -2.63 5.30 0.19
C SER A 58 -2.78 5.55 1.69
N LYS A 59 -2.90 4.50 2.50
CA LYS A 59 -3.01 4.62 3.96
C LYS A 59 -1.71 5.10 4.60
N LEU A 60 -0.57 4.55 4.19
CA LEU A 60 0.72 4.99 4.71
C LEU A 60 0.99 6.46 4.36
N THR A 61 0.65 6.89 3.14
CA THR A 61 0.71 8.30 2.74
C THR A 61 -0.28 9.16 3.54
N GLN A 62 -1.52 8.71 3.76
CA GLN A 62 -2.52 9.41 4.58
C GLN A 62 -1.99 9.72 5.99
N TYR A 63 -1.22 8.81 6.58
CA TYR A 63 -0.66 8.95 7.93
C TYR A 63 0.78 9.48 7.96
N ASN A 64 1.29 10.01 6.84
CA ASN A 64 2.63 10.59 6.73
C ASN A 64 3.77 9.63 7.15
N TYR A 65 3.66 8.35 6.82
CA TYR A 65 4.79 7.43 6.98
C TYR A 65 5.96 7.88 6.07
N ASP A 66 7.12 8.10 6.68
CA ASP A 66 8.27 8.80 6.07
C ASP A 66 9.53 7.92 5.97
N SER A 67 9.38 6.60 6.10
CA SER A 67 10.47 5.63 6.06
C SER A 67 10.39 4.71 4.83
N TRP A 68 11.30 3.75 4.72
CA TRP A 68 11.48 2.92 3.54
C TRP A 68 10.31 1.94 3.32
N ALA A 69 9.98 1.75 2.03
CA ALA A 69 9.25 0.60 1.54
C ALA A 69 10.27 -0.46 1.08
N VAL A 70 10.57 -1.41 1.95
CA VAL A 70 11.62 -2.41 1.74
C VAL A 70 11.05 -3.60 0.97
N LEU A 71 11.64 -3.95 -0.17
CA LEU A 71 11.28 -5.18 -0.87
C LEU A 71 11.71 -6.41 -0.05
N GLU A 72 10.75 -7.18 0.48
CA GLU A 72 11.01 -8.50 1.07
C GLU A 72 10.53 -9.55 0.06
N TRP A 73 11.46 -10.11 -0.70
CA TRP A 73 11.12 -10.99 -1.81
C TRP A 73 11.12 -12.48 -1.40
N GLU A 74 10.03 -13.17 -1.70
CA GLU A 74 9.92 -14.62 -1.63
C GLU A 74 8.86 -15.08 -2.64
N CYS A 75 9.20 -16.03 -3.52
CA CYS A 75 8.25 -16.56 -4.49
C CYS A 75 8.54 -18.04 -4.74
N CYS A 76 7.51 -18.88 -4.68
CA CYS A 76 7.67 -20.31 -4.94
C CYS A 76 7.77 -20.69 -6.42
N LEU A 77 7.68 -19.70 -7.34
CA LEU A 77 7.68 -19.94 -8.79
C LEU A 77 8.69 -19.07 -9.58
N LYS A 78 8.88 -17.80 -9.22
CA LYS A 78 9.69 -16.85 -9.99
C LYS A 78 11.16 -16.88 -9.52
N HIS A 79 12.12 -16.58 -10.40
CA HIS A 79 13.53 -16.45 -10.04
C HIS A 79 13.76 -15.19 -9.19
N PRO A 80 14.66 -15.20 -8.19
CA PRO A 80 14.91 -14.05 -7.32
C PRO A 80 15.41 -12.81 -8.07
N GLU A 81 16.23 -12.98 -9.11
CA GLU A 81 16.75 -11.83 -9.88
C GLU A 81 15.64 -11.11 -10.66
N ASP A 82 14.73 -11.86 -11.28
CA ASP A 82 13.54 -11.29 -11.95
C ASP A 82 12.64 -10.62 -10.91
N GLY A 83 12.44 -11.28 -9.77
CA GLY A 83 11.71 -10.75 -8.64
C GLY A 83 12.24 -9.40 -8.12
N ALA A 84 13.56 -9.27 -8.02
CA ALA A 84 14.23 -8.03 -7.62
C ALA A 84 14.13 -6.95 -8.71
N ALA A 85 14.36 -7.33 -9.97
CA ALA A 85 14.32 -6.42 -11.12
C ALA A 85 12.92 -5.83 -11.35
N GLU A 86 11.86 -6.61 -11.12
CA GLU A 86 10.47 -6.19 -11.25
C GLU A 86 9.94 -5.49 -9.99
N GLY A 87 10.37 -5.95 -8.80
CA GLY A 87 9.83 -5.50 -7.51
C GLY A 87 10.19 -4.05 -7.17
N ALA A 88 11.40 -3.59 -7.48
CA ALA A 88 11.80 -2.22 -7.19
C ALA A 88 11.01 -1.18 -8.01
N PRO A 89 10.85 -1.33 -9.35
CA PRO A 89 9.95 -0.47 -10.14
C PRO A 89 8.49 -0.54 -9.68
N PHE A 90 8.00 -1.73 -9.30
CA PHE A 90 6.64 -1.90 -8.77
C PHE A 90 6.41 -1.03 -7.52
N ILE A 91 7.33 -1.08 -6.55
CA ILE A 91 7.26 -0.25 -5.34
C ILE A 91 7.30 1.24 -5.71
N GLN A 92 8.23 1.63 -6.59
CA GLN A 92 8.37 3.01 -7.02
C GLN A 92 7.08 3.56 -7.65
N HIS A 93 6.35 2.75 -8.42
CA HIS A 93 5.07 3.12 -9.02
C HIS A 93 3.95 3.36 -7.99
N HIS A 94 4.01 2.69 -6.84
CA HIS A 94 3.03 2.85 -5.76
C HIS A 94 3.34 4.01 -4.81
N ILE A 95 4.56 4.54 -4.81
CA ILE A 95 4.92 5.69 -3.98
C ILE A 95 4.17 6.94 -4.48
N ILE A 96 3.32 7.49 -3.62
CA ILE A 96 2.49 8.65 -3.94
C ILE A 96 3.30 9.93 -3.72
N ARG A 97 3.44 10.71 -4.79
CA ARG A 97 3.88 12.12 -4.68
C ARG A 97 2.72 12.94 -4.11
N VAL A 98 2.85 13.36 -2.85
CA VAL A 98 1.84 14.17 -2.17
C VAL A 98 1.69 15.56 -2.80
N THR A 99 0.48 16.10 -2.77
CA THR A 99 0.17 17.46 -3.22
C THR A 99 0.70 18.50 -2.23
N GLU A 100 1.17 19.64 -2.73
CA GLU A 100 1.61 20.77 -1.91
C GLU A 100 0.43 21.56 -1.30
N LYS A 101 -0.78 21.35 -1.83
CA LYS A 101 -2.00 22.06 -1.42
C LYS A 101 -3.08 21.08 -1.00
N ALA A 102 -3.88 21.49 -0.01
CA ALA A 102 -5.08 20.75 0.34
C ALA A 102 -6.04 20.70 -0.85
N PHE A 103 -6.77 19.60 -0.98
CA PHE A 103 -7.66 19.35 -2.12
C PHE A 103 -8.74 20.43 -2.26
N ASP A 104 -9.32 20.87 -1.13
CA ASP A 104 -10.37 21.91 -1.09
C ASP A 104 -9.82 23.33 -1.33
N ASP A 105 -8.50 23.50 -1.30
CA ASP A 105 -7.82 24.78 -1.48
C ASP A 105 -7.69 25.17 -2.96
N PHE A 106 -8.26 24.38 -3.88
CA PHE A 106 -8.43 24.77 -5.29
C PHE A 106 -9.32 26.03 -5.43
N ALA A 107 -10.17 26.30 -4.44
CA ALA A 107 -10.97 27.51 -4.34
C ALA A 107 -10.23 28.71 -3.72
N ALA A 108 -8.93 28.60 -3.42
CA ALA A 108 -8.09 29.69 -2.91
C ALA A 108 -7.82 30.78 -3.97
N GLY A 109 -8.89 31.41 -4.46
CA GLY A 109 -8.83 32.80 -4.88
C GLY A 109 -8.47 33.65 -3.67
N THR A 110 -7.76 34.75 -3.88
CA THR A 110 -7.50 35.76 -2.85
C THR A 110 -8.80 36.10 -2.13
N THR A 111 -8.85 35.81 -0.83
CA THR A 111 -10.04 36.03 -0.02
C THR A 111 -10.31 37.53 0.10
N ASP A 112 -11.16 38.07 -0.77
CA ASP A 112 -11.57 39.46 -0.67
C ASP A 112 -12.56 39.63 0.49
N LYS A 113 -12.02 40.05 1.64
CA LYS A 113 -12.80 40.33 2.84
C LYS A 113 -13.89 41.38 2.62
N LYS A 114 -13.72 42.31 1.65
CA LYS A 114 -14.76 43.29 1.28
C LYS A 114 -15.90 42.62 0.52
N LEU A 115 -15.58 41.74 -0.43
CA LEU A 115 -16.58 40.98 -1.18
C LEU A 115 -17.38 40.05 -0.25
N LEU A 116 -16.71 39.37 0.68
CA LEU A 116 -17.36 38.50 1.68
C LEU A 116 -18.29 39.27 2.61
N ARG A 117 -17.88 40.46 3.07
CA ARG A 117 -18.70 41.35 3.89
C ARG A 117 -19.95 41.83 3.13
N ALA A 118 -19.77 42.26 1.88
CA ALA A 118 -20.89 42.64 1.02
C ALA A 118 -21.87 41.48 0.76
N MET A 119 -21.38 40.26 0.56
CA MET A 119 -22.24 39.06 0.43
C MET A 119 -22.98 38.71 1.72
N MET A 120 -22.39 38.97 2.89
CA MET A 120 -23.02 38.78 4.20
C MET A 120 -23.89 39.97 4.66
N GLY A 121 -23.95 41.05 3.87
CA GLY A 121 -24.74 42.25 4.18
C GLY A 121 -24.21 43.09 5.35
N ILE A 122 -22.90 42.99 5.64
CA ILE A 122 -22.20 43.75 6.70
C ILE A 122 -21.03 44.58 6.17
#